data_AF-A0A852JXI2-F1
#
_entry.id   AF-A0A852JXI2-F1
#
_cell.length_a   1.000
_cell.length_b   1.000
_cell.length_c   1.000
_cell.angle_alpha   90.00
_cell.angle_beta   90.00
_cell.angle_gamma   90.00
#
_symmetry.space_group_name_H-M   'P 1'
#
loop_
_entity.id
_entity.type
_entity.pdbx_description
1 polymer ?
#
loop_
_entity_poly.entity_id
_entity_poly.type
_entity_poly.pdbx_seq_one_letter_code
_entity_poly.pdbx_strand_id
1 'polypeptide(L)'
;LQIFLGALAFTFFAKGLSGSYMKSMSSQIERRFEISSSIVGIIDGSFEIGNLMVMVLVSYLGPRVHRPKIIAVGCLIMSVGAFLSVMPQFLMGRYNYERITVSVDNTSTSVSACSPGSGGPPATDAPETLSTVINAGCEKTTNSYLWLFVLVGNLLRGIGEAPIMPLGVSYIDDFSKEENSAFYIGLVRSSGMFGPTLGFLLGSFCASLWVDVGVVDIDAISINPKDSRWVGAWWLGLLICGAVNFIASLPFWFLPYSLPKEGENQNLKISHLSVQGDPCKIEPPAQPQLQFSEAVKGVQYFLSIADFLPALRKLFGNPIFAVFILLTILQYNSLVGIITYEAKFMEQQFNVSVAKAIFLIGVILLPVTILGMFLGGFLIKKFKLHITEMAKFACITFVVAYLVNLLYFTCSCEVLQVAGLTAPYSGMKHLSSSKHIYVASCNAECSCKLDQWDPVCGDNGITYMTACFAGCKSSSGTGKNMV
;
A
#
# COMPACT_ATOMS: atom_id res chain seq x y z
N LEU A 1 5.41 31.79 -4.77
CA LEU A 1 4.69 30.65 -5.38
C LEU A 1 5.61 29.48 -5.71
N GLN A 2 6.73 29.70 -6.43
CA GLN A 2 7.66 28.63 -6.83
C GLN A 2 8.16 27.74 -5.68
N ILE A 3 8.54 28.32 -4.53
CA ILE A 3 8.96 27.57 -3.34
C ILE A 3 7.84 26.65 -2.82
N PHE A 4 6.59 27.16 -2.78
CA PHE A 4 5.43 26.36 -2.39
C PHE A 4 5.17 25.22 -3.38
N LEU A 5 5.31 25.46 -4.69
CA LEU A 5 5.17 24.42 -5.72
C LEU A 5 6.22 23.31 -5.54
N GLY A 6 7.48 23.67 -5.29
CA GLY A 6 8.54 22.70 -5.04
C GLY A 6 8.31 21.88 -3.77
N ALA A 7 7.91 22.54 -2.67
CA ALA A 7 7.57 21.88 -1.42
C ALA A 7 6.37 20.94 -1.56
N LEU A 8 5.32 21.37 -2.28
CA LEU A 8 4.14 20.56 -2.51
C LEU A 8 4.43 19.38 -3.44
N ALA A 9 5.23 19.58 -4.50
CA ALA A 9 5.71 18.50 -5.38
C ALA A 9 6.47 17.42 -4.57
N PHE A 10 7.41 17.84 -3.73
CA PHE A 10 8.15 16.92 -2.85
C PHE A 10 7.23 16.20 -1.85
N THR A 11 6.19 16.88 -1.36
CA THR A 11 5.20 16.28 -0.46
C THR A 11 4.32 15.25 -1.16
N PHE A 12 3.91 15.52 -2.41
CA PHE A 12 3.19 14.57 -3.25
C PHE A 12 4.05 13.33 -3.54
N PHE A 13 5.34 13.53 -3.78
CA PHE A 13 6.31 12.45 -3.89
C PHE A 13 6.41 11.64 -2.59
N ALA A 14 6.61 12.32 -1.45
CA ALA A 14 6.77 11.72 -0.13
C ALA A 14 5.54 10.87 0.27
N LYS A 15 4.32 11.42 0.14
CA LYS A 15 3.10 10.67 0.45
C LYS A 15 2.92 9.45 -0.46
N GLY A 16 3.28 9.58 -1.74
CA GLY A 16 3.17 8.50 -2.73
C GLY A 16 4.14 7.36 -2.43
N LEU A 17 5.41 7.70 -2.12
CA LEU A 17 6.44 6.77 -1.64
C LEU A 17 5.97 6.02 -0.41
N SER A 18 5.46 6.77 0.57
CA SER A 18 4.97 6.21 1.82
C SER A 18 3.81 5.24 1.60
N GLY A 19 2.83 5.63 0.80
CA GLY A 19 1.62 4.84 0.55
C GLY A 19 1.93 3.53 -0.16
N SER A 20 2.73 3.57 -1.23
CA SER A 20 3.09 2.35 -1.96
C SER A 20 3.99 1.41 -1.15
N TYR A 21 4.89 1.95 -0.32
CA TYR A 21 5.70 1.13 0.57
C TYR A 21 4.84 0.31 1.54
N MET A 22 3.88 0.96 2.22
CA MET A 22 2.97 0.26 3.14
C MET A 22 2.21 -0.87 2.43
N LYS A 23 1.65 -0.58 1.24
CA LYS A 23 0.93 -1.58 0.43
C LYS A 23 1.82 -2.76 0.03
N SER A 24 3.07 -2.49 -0.34
CA SER A 24 4.02 -3.54 -0.72
C SER A 24 4.38 -4.48 0.44
N MET A 25 4.30 -4.00 1.69
CA MET A 25 4.67 -4.77 2.88
C MET A 25 3.50 -5.54 3.51
N SER A 26 2.28 -5.42 2.99
CA SER A 26 1.08 -6.06 3.57
C SER A 26 1.23 -7.56 3.80
N SER A 27 1.81 -8.30 2.84
CA SER A 27 2.04 -9.75 3.00
C SER A 27 3.11 -10.09 4.05
N GLN A 28 4.10 -9.20 4.24
CA GLN A 28 5.14 -9.38 5.26
C GLN A 28 4.57 -9.14 6.67
N ILE A 29 3.72 -8.12 6.81
CA ILE A 29 2.98 -7.84 8.05
C ILE A 29 2.03 -8.99 8.38
N GLU A 30 1.31 -9.52 7.37
CA GLU A 30 0.45 -10.69 7.51
C GLU A 30 1.19 -11.86 8.15
N ARG A 31 2.36 -12.21 7.60
CA ARG A 31 3.20 -13.30 8.08
C ARG A 31 3.81 -13.02 9.44
N ARG A 32 4.34 -11.81 9.67
CA ARG A 32 5.01 -11.46 10.93
C ARG A 32 4.10 -11.56 12.15
N PHE A 33 2.83 -11.17 11.99
CA PHE A 33 1.85 -11.18 13.07
C PHE A 33 0.93 -12.42 13.04
N GLU A 34 1.10 -13.31 12.06
CA GLU A 34 0.27 -14.51 11.85
C GLU A 34 -1.24 -14.17 11.85
N ILE A 35 -1.60 -13.05 11.21
CA ILE A 35 -2.97 -12.53 11.13
C ILE A 35 -3.63 -12.91 9.80
N SER A 36 -4.96 -12.98 9.77
CA SER A 36 -5.70 -13.25 8.55
C SER A 36 -5.62 -12.08 7.55
N SER A 37 -5.77 -12.38 6.26
CA SER A 37 -5.81 -11.34 5.21
C SER A 37 -6.93 -10.33 5.41
N SER A 38 -8.02 -10.72 6.09
CA SER A 38 -9.11 -9.79 6.44
C SER A 38 -8.65 -8.72 7.44
N ILE A 39 -7.82 -9.07 8.43
CA ILE A 39 -7.27 -8.10 9.39
C ILE A 39 -6.25 -7.20 8.70
N VAL A 40 -5.42 -7.74 7.80
CA VAL A 40 -4.51 -6.93 6.97
C VAL A 40 -5.28 -5.94 6.09
N GLY A 41 -6.42 -6.34 5.53
CA GLY A 41 -7.33 -5.45 4.82
C GLY A 41 -7.88 -4.32 5.70
N ILE A 42 -8.17 -4.59 6.99
CA ILE A 42 -8.56 -3.56 7.96
C ILE A 42 -7.39 -2.61 8.26
N ILE A 43 -6.17 -3.13 8.38
CA ILE A 43 -4.96 -2.32 8.57
C ILE A 43 -4.75 -1.39 7.37
N ASP A 44 -4.82 -1.90 6.13
CA ASP A 44 -4.71 -1.07 4.92
C ASP A 44 -5.84 -0.02 4.86
N GLY A 45 -7.08 -0.45 5.07
CA GLY A 45 -8.25 0.43 5.07
C GLY A 45 -8.26 1.51 6.17
N SER A 46 -7.55 1.29 7.27
CA SER A 46 -7.43 2.29 8.35
C SER A 46 -6.82 3.60 7.87
N PHE A 47 -5.96 3.59 6.85
CA PHE A 47 -5.45 4.80 6.22
C PHE A 47 -6.60 5.65 5.64
N GLU A 48 -7.49 5.04 4.85
CA GLU A 48 -8.61 5.76 4.25
C GLU A 48 -9.63 6.21 5.30
N ILE A 49 -9.86 5.41 6.33
CA ILE A 49 -10.70 5.79 7.48
C ILE A 49 -10.14 7.06 8.13
N GLY A 50 -8.85 7.09 8.43
CA GLY A 50 -8.19 8.24 9.04
C GLY A 50 -8.24 9.48 8.17
N ASN A 51 -8.06 9.30 6.85
CA ASN A 51 -8.16 10.38 5.89
C ASN A 51 -9.57 11.00 5.87
N LEU A 52 -10.61 10.16 5.73
CA LEU A 52 -12.01 10.59 5.67
C LEU A 52 -12.48 11.30 6.94
N MET A 53 -11.97 10.93 8.11
CA MET A 53 -12.32 11.58 9.40
C MET A 53 -12.05 13.09 9.41
N VAL A 54 -10.99 13.53 8.75
CA VAL A 54 -10.56 14.94 8.75
C VAL A 54 -10.70 15.63 7.39
N MET A 55 -10.80 14.90 6.28
CA MET A 55 -10.84 15.48 4.94
C MET A 55 -11.96 16.52 4.75
N VAL A 56 -13.19 16.23 5.22
CA VAL A 56 -14.33 17.15 5.11
C VAL A 56 -14.08 18.43 5.93
N LEU A 57 -13.62 18.25 7.17
CA LEU A 57 -13.32 19.37 8.08
C LEU A 57 -12.22 20.27 7.51
N VAL A 58 -11.13 19.68 7.02
CA VAL A 58 -10.01 20.42 6.47
C VAL A 58 -10.38 21.14 5.18
N SER A 59 -11.14 20.50 4.29
CA SER A 59 -11.58 21.12 3.03
C SER A 59 -12.47 22.33 3.29
N TYR A 60 -13.33 22.23 4.32
CA TYR A 60 -14.22 23.31 4.72
C TYR A 60 -13.51 24.45 5.47
N LEU A 61 -12.59 24.13 6.38
CA LEU A 61 -11.83 25.14 7.14
C LEU A 61 -10.68 25.74 6.35
N GLY A 62 -10.27 25.11 5.24
CA GLY A 62 -9.14 25.50 4.40
C GLY A 62 -9.03 26.98 4.04
N PRO A 63 -10.13 27.67 3.66
CA PRO A 63 -10.08 29.10 3.35
C PRO A 63 -9.79 30.00 4.55
N ARG A 64 -9.99 29.51 5.79
CA ARG A 64 -9.93 30.30 7.03
C ARG A 64 -8.69 30.01 7.88
N VAL A 65 -7.82 29.11 7.42
CA VAL A 65 -6.65 28.64 8.18
C VAL A 65 -5.36 28.92 7.42
N HIS A 66 -4.24 28.90 8.13
CA HIS A 66 -2.92 29.02 7.54
C HIS A 66 -2.55 27.74 6.77
N ARG A 67 -3.03 27.61 5.53
CA ARG A 67 -2.94 26.37 4.72
C ARG A 67 -1.55 25.72 4.70
N PRO A 68 -0.43 26.44 4.45
CA PRO A 68 0.90 25.82 4.52
C PRO A 68 1.20 25.15 5.86
N LYS A 69 0.90 25.79 7.00
CA LYS A 69 1.16 25.22 8.33
C LYS A 69 0.31 23.99 8.62
N ILE A 70 -0.95 23.96 8.16
CA ILE A 70 -1.80 22.78 8.29
C ILE A 70 -1.26 21.61 7.46
N ILE A 71 -0.76 21.87 6.25
CA ILE A 71 -0.05 20.87 5.44
C ILE A 71 1.20 20.38 6.18
N ALA A 72 1.97 21.28 6.79
CA ALA A 72 3.17 20.94 7.58
C ALA A 72 2.84 20.00 8.75
N VAL A 73 1.79 20.33 9.52
CA VAL A 73 1.28 19.50 10.62
C VAL A 73 0.83 18.14 10.09
N GLY A 74 0.13 18.10 8.95
CA GLY A 74 -0.25 16.85 8.30
C GLY A 74 0.95 15.95 8.00
N CYS A 75 1.99 16.50 7.35
CA CYS A 75 3.23 15.77 7.07
C CYS A 75 3.93 15.25 8.35
N LEU A 76 3.92 16.03 9.43
CA LEU A 76 4.44 15.58 10.73
C LEU A 76 3.62 14.42 11.30
N ILE A 77 2.29 14.50 11.26
CA ILE A 77 1.41 13.41 11.72
C ILE A 77 1.65 12.15 10.88
N MET A 78 1.84 12.28 9.56
CA MET A 78 2.23 11.14 8.70
C MET A 78 3.56 10.52 9.13
N SER A 79 4.54 11.34 9.46
CA SER A 79 5.84 10.88 9.95
C SER A 79 5.72 10.13 11.27
N VAL A 80 4.99 10.68 12.24
CA VAL A 80 4.71 10.04 13.53
C VAL A 80 3.97 8.71 13.32
N GLY A 81 2.97 8.67 12.44
CA GLY A 81 2.25 7.43 12.13
C GLY A 81 3.15 6.35 11.50
N ALA A 82 4.10 6.74 10.66
CA ALA A 82 5.08 5.81 10.10
C ALA A 82 6.02 5.24 11.18
N PHE A 83 6.54 6.08 12.09
CA PHE A 83 7.38 5.62 13.20
C PHE A 83 6.58 4.76 14.20
N LEU A 84 5.32 5.10 14.47
CA LEU A 84 4.45 4.30 15.32
C LEU A 84 4.22 2.91 14.74
N SER A 85 4.06 2.81 13.41
CA SER A 85 3.91 1.54 12.71
C SER A 85 5.14 0.63 12.83
N VAL A 86 6.33 1.20 13.07
CA VAL A 86 7.58 0.46 13.25
C VAL A 86 7.75 -0.07 14.68
N MET A 87 7.12 0.55 15.68
CA MET A 87 7.27 0.19 17.10
C MET A 87 7.16 -1.30 17.41
N PRO A 88 6.24 -2.09 16.79
CA PRO A 88 6.16 -3.52 17.04
C PRO A 88 7.48 -4.26 16.82
N GLN A 89 8.29 -3.90 15.83
CA GLN A 89 9.54 -4.61 15.57
C GLN A 89 10.52 -4.50 16.75
N PHE A 90 10.53 -3.36 17.45
CA PHE A 90 11.41 -3.15 18.60
C PHE A 90 10.84 -3.69 19.91
N LEU A 91 9.52 -3.85 19.99
CA LEU A 91 8.84 -4.44 21.14
C LEU A 91 8.74 -5.96 21.05
N MET A 92 8.72 -6.51 19.84
CA MET A 92 8.69 -7.94 19.58
C MET A 92 10.09 -8.54 19.72
N GLY A 93 10.14 -9.75 20.26
CA GLY A 93 11.33 -10.58 20.18
C GLY A 93 11.66 -10.98 18.74
N ARG A 94 12.82 -11.65 18.57
CA ARG A 94 13.28 -12.18 17.28
C ARG A 94 12.20 -13.01 16.60
N TYR A 95 12.11 -12.89 15.28
CA TYR A 95 11.20 -13.74 14.52
C TYR A 95 11.73 -15.17 14.51
N ASN A 96 11.00 -16.05 15.19
CA ASN A 96 11.33 -17.46 15.22
C ASN A 96 10.48 -18.20 14.17
N TYR A 97 11.08 -18.47 13.00
CA TYR A 97 10.44 -19.22 11.94
C TYR A 97 10.26 -20.72 12.28
N GLU A 98 10.91 -21.22 13.34
CA GLU A 98 10.82 -22.59 13.87
C GLU A 98 9.68 -22.75 14.90
N ARG A 99 8.95 -21.68 15.26
CA ARG A 99 7.70 -21.82 16.05
C ARG A 99 6.47 -22.15 15.19
N ILE A 100 6.54 -21.94 13.88
CA ILE A 100 5.51 -22.37 12.92
C ILE A 100 5.53 -23.91 12.75
N THR A 101 6.63 -24.56 13.15
CA THR A 101 6.66 -26.01 13.40
C THR A 101 6.06 -26.32 14.77
N VAL A 102 4.80 -26.74 14.80
CA VAL A 102 4.21 -27.38 15.98
C VAL A 102 4.82 -28.79 16.10
N SER A 103 5.85 -28.88 16.96
CA SER A 103 6.42 -30.08 17.59
C SER A 103 6.75 -31.26 16.66
N VAL A 104 7.99 -31.34 16.18
CA VAL A 104 8.89 -32.50 16.34
C VAL A 104 10.32 -31.97 16.31
N ASP A 105 11.14 -32.34 17.31
CA ASP A 105 12.54 -31.96 17.44
C ASP A 105 13.41 -32.44 16.24
N ASN A 106 14.49 -31.69 15.99
CA ASN A 106 15.64 -31.94 15.09
C ASN A 106 15.53 -31.49 13.60
N THR A 107 15.81 -30.20 13.41
CA THR A 107 16.59 -29.55 12.32
C THR A 107 16.40 -29.94 10.84
N SER A 108 15.87 -28.95 10.10
CA SER A 108 15.98 -28.64 8.64
C SER A 108 15.24 -29.58 7.67
N THR A 109 14.49 -29.14 6.65
CA THR A 109 14.68 -28.02 5.68
C THR A 109 13.40 -27.39 5.13
N SER A 110 13.58 -26.19 4.53
CA SER A 110 12.81 -25.57 3.43
C SER A 110 11.41 -26.11 3.12
N VAL A 111 10.41 -25.31 3.49
CA VAL A 111 9.00 -25.47 3.14
C VAL A 111 8.82 -24.73 1.83
N SER A 112 9.22 -25.37 0.73
CA SER A 112 9.00 -24.86 -0.61
C SER A 112 8.09 -25.82 -1.37
N ALA A 113 6.97 -25.29 -1.86
CA ALA A 113 6.11 -26.02 -2.76
C ALA A 113 6.89 -26.41 -4.03
N CYS A 114 6.58 -27.58 -4.60
CA CYS A 114 7.44 -28.22 -5.59
C CYS A 114 7.61 -27.34 -6.83
N SER A 115 8.86 -27.16 -7.26
CA SER A 115 9.14 -26.44 -8.49
C SER A 115 8.81 -27.36 -9.67
N PRO A 116 8.05 -26.91 -10.69
CA PRO A 116 7.82 -27.73 -11.86
C PRO A 116 9.14 -27.93 -12.60
N GLY A 117 9.65 -29.17 -12.65
CA GLY A 117 10.72 -29.54 -13.58
C GLY A 117 12.03 -30.12 -13.02
N SER A 118 12.15 -30.56 -11.76
CA SER A 118 13.36 -31.26 -11.30
C SER A 118 13.10 -32.70 -10.88
N GLY A 119 13.22 -33.63 -11.82
CA GLY A 119 13.45 -35.04 -11.51
C GLY A 119 14.91 -35.24 -11.10
N GLY A 120 15.14 -35.48 -9.81
CA GLY A 120 16.45 -35.86 -9.26
C GLY A 120 16.49 -37.35 -8.90
N PRO A 121 17.65 -38.03 -9.01
CA PRO A 121 17.77 -39.47 -8.79
C PRO A 121 17.76 -39.85 -7.30
N PRO A 122 17.41 -41.11 -6.94
CA PRO A 122 17.22 -41.53 -5.55
C PRO A 122 18.54 -41.72 -4.80
N ALA A 123 18.60 -41.26 -3.55
CA ALA A 123 19.74 -41.42 -2.64
C ALA A 123 19.60 -42.69 -1.78
N THR A 124 20.75 -43.28 -1.42
CA THR A 124 20.91 -44.61 -0.82
C THR A 124 21.19 -44.53 0.70
N ASP A 125 20.73 -45.53 1.44
CA ASP A 125 20.70 -45.66 2.91
C ASP A 125 22.06 -45.70 3.64
N ALA A 126 22.12 -45.11 4.85
CA ALA A 126 23.11 -45.44 5.90
C ALA A 126 22.57 -45.06 7.32
N PRO A 127 23.01 -45.74 8.42
CA PRO A 127 22.18 -45.95 9.61
C PRO A 127 22.39 -44.97 10.79
N GLU A 128 21.36 -44.91 11.63
CA GLU A 128 21.11 -43.98 12.76
C GLU A 128 22.00 -44.18 14.00
N THR A 129 22.21 -43.11 14.77
CA THR A 129 22.64 -43.17 16.18
C THR A 129 21.78 -42.27 17.05
N LEU A 130 21.25 -42.85 18.14
CA LEU A 130 20.26 -42.30 19.06
C LEU A 130 20.90 -41.30 20.06
N SER A 131 20.30 -40.12 20.25
CA SER A 131 20.58 -39.27 21.42
C SER A 131 19.32 -38.64 22.01
N THR A 132 19.20 -38.79 23.33
CA THR A 132 18.09 -38.40 24.23
C THR A 132 18.06 -36.90 24.50
N VAL A 133 16.89 -36.26 24.35
CA VAL A 133 16.66 -34.83 24.63
C VAL A 133 15.97 -34.64 26.00
N ILE A 134 16.51 -33.69 26.77
CA ILE A 134 15.99 -33.20 28.05
C ILE A 134 14.94 -32.11 27.78
N ASN A 135 13.72 -32.31 28.29
CA ASN A 135 12.60 -31.39 28.21
C ASN A 135 12.86 -30.07 28.95
N ALA A 136 12.76 -28.94 28.25
CA ALA A 136 12.59 -27.62 28.87
C ALA A 136 11.50 -26.81 28.14
N GLY A 137 10.34 -26.70 28.80
CA GLY A 137 9.49 -25.49 28.82
C GLY A 137 8.88 -25.00 27.51
N CYS A 138 7.66 -25.46 27.21
CA CYS A 138 6.77 -24.84 26.24
C CYS A 138 6.28 -23.48 26.80
N GLU A 139 6.84 -22.37 26.31
CA GLU A 139 6.37 -21.03 26.63
C GLU A 139 5.14 -20.70 25.77
N LYS A 140 4.00 -20.46 26.43
CA LYS A 140 2.70 -20.18 25.80
C LYS A 140 2.75 -18.98 24.86
N THR A 141 2.14 -19.15 23.70
CA THR A 141 1.83 -18.17 22.66
C THR A 141 1.05 -16.96 23.21
N THR A 142 1.73 -15.82 23.36
CA THR A 142 1.06 -14.52 23.44
C THR A 142 0.67 -14.10 22.02
N ASN A 143 -0.61 -14.28 21.65
CA ASN A 143 -1.20 -13.59 20.50
C ASN A 143 -0.98 -12.09 20.70
N SER A 144 0.04 -11.57 20.02
CA SER A 144 0.51 -10.22 20.27
C SER A 144 -0.38 -9.23 19.54
N TYR A 145 -1.20 -8.50 20.29
CA TYR A 145 -2.01 -7.39 19.76
C TYR A 145 -1.18 -6.20 19.25
N LEU A 146 0.15 -6.36 19.09
CA LEU A 146 1.06 -5.33 18.60
C LEU A 146 0.77 -4.91 17.16
N TRP A 147 0.06 -5.71 16.36
CA TRP A 147 -0.43 -5.28 15.05
C TRP A 147 -1.35 -4.04 15.14
N LEU A 148 -1.94 -3.75 16.31
CA LEU A 148 -2.71 -2.52 16.57
C LEU A 148 -1.85 -1.25 16.42
N PHE A 149 -0.55 -1.31 16.69
CA PHE A 149 0.35 -0.16 16.44
C PHE A 149 0.47 0.15 14.95
N VAL A 150 0.50 -0.89 14.11
CA VAL A 150 0.49 -0.73 12.64
C VAL A 150 -0.84 -0.13 12.20
N LEU A 151 -1.96 -0.61 12.75
CA LEU A 151 -3.28 -0.06 12.48
C LEU A 151 -3.38 1.43 12.85
N VAL A 152 -3.03 1.79 14.09
CA VAL A 152 -3.09 3.18 14.58
C VAL A 152 -2.09 4.05 13.83
N GLY A 153 -0.90 3.54 13.53
CA GLY A 153 0.11 4.24 12.73
C GLY A 153 -0.37 4.53 11.31
N ASN A 154 -1.05 3.58 10.66
CA ASN A 154 -1.61 3.77 9.32
C ASN A 154 -2.83 4.72 9.33
N LEU A 155 -3.66 4.65 10.38
CA LEU A 155 -4.73 5.63 10.65
C LEU A 155 -4.17 7.07 10.77
N LEU A 156 -3.11 7.26 11.57
CA LEU A 156 -2.45 8.56 11.72
C LEU A 156 -1.87 9.05 10.38
N ARG A 157 -1.28 8.16 9.59
CA ARG A 157 -0.83 8.51 8.23
C ARG A 157 -1.98 8.99 7.35
N GLY A 158 -3.15 8.36 7.45
CA GLY A 158 -4.37 8.83 6.79
C GLY A 158 -4.77 10.24 7.20
N ILE A 159 -4.85 10.49 8.51
CA ILE A 159 -5.16 11.81 9.08
C ILE A 159 -4.20 12.88 8.58
N GLY A 160 -2.90 12.56 8.54
CA GLY A 160 -1.86 13.49 8.11
C GLY A 160 -1.86 13.77 6.60
N GLU A 161 -2.33 12.83 5.77
CA GLU A 161 -2.39 12.99 4.31
C GLU A 161 -3.56 13.89 3.87
N ALA A 162 -4.69 13.80 4.58
CA ALA A 162 -5.93 14.51 4.29
C ALA A 162 -5.78 15.99 3.91
N PRO A 163 -4.98 16.84 4.60
CA PRO A 163 -4.83 18.24 4.25
C PRO A 163 -4.05 18.52 2.96
N ILE A 164 -3.21 17.60 2.49
CA ILE A 164 -2.19 17.89 1.48
C ILE A 164 -2.83 18.26 0.14
N MET A 165 -3.77 17.45 -0.34
CA MET A 165 -4.37 17.67 -1.66
C MET A 165 -5.37 18.83 -1.68
N PRO A 166 -6.38 18.91 -0.80
CA PRO A 166 -7.37 19.98 -0.84
C PRO A 166 -6.73 21.36 -0.63
N LEU A 167 -5.90 21.50 0.41
CA LEU A 167 -5.27 22.78 0.74
C LEU A 167 -4.13 23.14 -0.21
N GLY A 168 -3.39 22.14 -0.69
CA GLY A 168 -2.28 22.35 -1.62
C GLY A 168 -2.77 22.87 -2.96
N VAL A 169 -3.78 22.22 -3.53
CA VAL A 169 -4.36 22.62 -4.82
C VAL A 169 -5.07 23.96 -4.71
N SER A 170 -5.87 24.19 -3.66
CA SER A 170 -6.57 25.47 -3.50
C SER A 170 -5.60 26.64 -3.27
N TYR A 171 -4.45 26.40 -2.61
CA TYR A 171 -3.42 27.43 -2.46
C TYR A 171 -2.72 27.75 -3.78
N ILE A 172 -2.50 26.77 -4.67
CA ILE A 172 -1.99 27.05 -6.02
C ILE A 172 -2.99 27.90 -6.79
N ASP A 173 -4.27 27.52 -6.74
CA ASP A 173 -5.33 28.18 -7.51
C ASP A 173 -5.50 29.65 -7.10
N ASP A 174 -5.47 29.94 -5.79
CA ASP A 174 -5.64 31.31 -5.28
C ASP A 174 -4.49 32.26 -5.67
N PHE A 175 -3.26 31.74 -5.76
CA PHE A 175 -2.05 32.58 -5.92
C PHE A 175 -1.41 32.51 -7.31
N SER A 176 -1.91 31.66 -8.21
CA SER A 176 -1.48 31.59 -9.61
C SER A 176 -2.38 32.41 -10.53
N LYS A 177 -1.92 32.65 -11.76
CA LYS A 177 -2.80 33.13 -12.84
C LYS A 177 -3.75 32.00 -13.26
N GLU A 178 -4.98 32.35 -13.62
CA GLU A 178 -6.01 31.38 -14.05
C GLU A 178 -5.52 30.49 -15.20
N GLU A 179 -4.73 31.05 -16.11
CA GLU A 179 -4.12 30.35 -17.24
C GLU A 179 -3.03 29.34 -16.82
N ASN A 180 -2.35 29.57 -15.69
CA ASN A 180 -1.22 28.78 -15.21
C ASN A 180 -1.61 27.75 -14.14
N SER A 181 -2.74 27.94 -13.44
CA SER A 181 -3.17 27.09 -12.32
C SER A 181 -3.20 25.61 -12.69
N ALA A 182 -3.89 25.27 -13.79
CA ALA A 182 -4.00 23.90 -14.28
C ALA A 182 -2.63 23.26 -14.60
N PHE A 183 -1.71 24.05 -15.17
CA PHE A 183 -0.36 23.58 -15.47
C PHE A 183 0.44 23.27 -14.20
N TYR A 184 0.40 24.15 -13.20
CA TYR A 184 1.08 23.93 -11.91
C TYR A 184 0.52 22.75 -11.13
N ILE A 185 -0.81 22.60 -11.09
CA ILE A 185 -1.46 21.44 -10.48
C ILE A 185 -1.03 20.16 -11.19
N GLY A 186 -1.00 20.16 -12.52
CA GLY A 186 -0.53 19.05 -13.34
C GLY A 186 0.92 18.67 -13.05
N LEU A 187 1.81 19.66 -12.94
CA LEU A 187 3.23 19.44 -12.62
C LEU A 187 3.42 18.80 -11.25
N VAL A 188 2.74 19.31 -10.21
CA VAL A 188 2.80 18.77 -8.84
C VAL A 188 2.29 17.32 -8.82
N ARG A 189 1.12 17.05 -9.44
CA ARG A 189 0.55 15.71 -9.51
C ARG A 189 1.46 14.71 -10.24
N SER A 190 2.06 15.15 -11.34
CA SER A 190 2.98 14.31 -12.14
C SER A 190 4.25 13.99 -11.37
N SER A 191 4.83 14.96 -10.66
CA SER A 191 5.99 14.72 -9.78
C SER A 191 5.68 13.72 -8.66
N GLY A 192 4.45 13.72 -8.16
CA GLY A 192 3.97 12.76 -7.17
C GLY A 192 3.97 11.31 -7.65
N MET A 193 3.84 11.06 -8.96
CA MET A 193 3.79 9.70 -9.51
C MET A 193 5.14 8.96 -9.47
N PHE A 194 6.26 9.67 -9.29
CA PHE A 194 7.55 9.03 -9.02
C PHE A 194 7.61 8.39 -7.63
N GLY A 195 6.82 8.90 -6.69
CA GLY A 195 6.74 8.39 -5.31
C GLY A 195 6.36 6.91 -5.28
N PRO A 196 5.19 6.52 -5.83
CA PRO A 196 4.75 5.14 -5.88
C PRO A 196 5.82 4.18 -6.43
N THR A 197 6.46 4.51 -7.55
CA THR A 197 7.48 3.68 -8.19
C THR A 197 8.66 3.44 -7.26
N LEU A 198 9.20 4.49 -6.66
CA LEU A 198 10.30 4.35 -5.70
C LEU A 198 9.88 3.61 -4.43
N GLY A 199 8.63 3.72 -4.00
CA GLY A 199 8.15 3.02 -2.81
C GLY A 199 7.96 1.52 -3.04
N PHE A 200 7.51 1.10 -4.23
CA PHE A 200 7.51 -0.33 -4.61
C PHE A 200 8.93 -0.87 -4.79
N LEU A 201 9.85 -0.11 -5.39
CA LEU A 201 11.26 -0.53 -5.50
C LEU A 201 11.92 -0.68 -4.12
N LEU A 202 11.71 0.29 -3.23
CA LEU A 202 12.15 0.21 -1.84
C LEU A 202 11.49 -0.98 -1.12
N GLY A 203 10.21 -1.22 -1.37
CA GLY A 203 9.48 -2.38 -0.87
C GLY A 203 10.11 -3.69 -1.32
N SER A 204 10.40 -3.83 -2.61
CA SER A 204 11.07 -5.02 -3.16
C SER A 204 12.42 -5.26 -2.50
N PHE A 205 13.20 -4.20 -2.31
CA PHE A 205 14.48 -4.28 -1.63
C PHE A 205 14.31 -4.74 -0.18
N CYS A 206 13.45 -4.08 0.62
CA CYS A 206 13.18 -4.47 2.00
C CYS A 206 12.58 -5.88 2.13
N ALA A 207 11.73 -6.30 1.20
CA ALA A 207 11.16 -7.66 1.18
C ALA A 207 12.23 -8.73 0.94
N SER A 208 13.31 -8.40 0.23
CA SER A 208 14.44 -9.31 -0.02
C SER A 208 15.39 -9.44 1.16
N LEU A 209 15.33 -8.53 2.13
CA LEU A 209 16.13 -8.57 3.36
C LEU A 209 15.38 -9.29 4.46
N TRP A 210 16.08 -10.08 5.27
CA TRP A 210 15.48 -10.75 6.42
C TRP A 210 14.97 -9.75 7.47
N VAL A 211 13.85 -10.06 8.13
CA VAL A 211 13.20 -9.16 9.11
C VAL A 211 14.14 -8.68 10.22
N ASP A 212 15.03 -9.55 10.71
CA ASP A 212 15.99 -9.25 11.79
C ASP A 212 17.40 -8.94 11.25
N VAL A 213 17.46 -8.21 10.13
CA VAL A 213 18.71 -7.78 9.49
C VAL A 213 19.63 -7.04 10.47
N GLY A 214 20.93 -7.40 10.48
CA GLY A 214 21.95 -6.80 11.34
C GLY A 214 22.06 -7.40 12.74
N VAL A 215 21.14 -8.28 13.15
CA VAL A 215 21.18 -9.00 14.45
C VAL A 215 21.47 -10.49 14.26
N VAL A 216 21.08 -11.06 13.13
CA VAL A 216 21.26 -12.48 12.77
C VAL A 216 22.17 -12.57 11.55
N ASP A 217 23.08 -13.55 11.56
CA ASP A 217 23.90 -13.86 10.40
C ASP A 217 23.05 -14.56 9.33
N ILE A 218 23.09 -14.05 8.10
CA ILE A 218 22.25 -14.55 7.00
C ILE A 218 22.66 -15.96 6.62
N ASP A 219 23.95 -16.29 6.76
CA ASP A 219 24.50 -17.61 6.46
C ASP A 219 24.07 -18.68 7.47
N ALA A 220 23.58 -18.27 8.65
CA ALA A 220 22.97 -19.16 9.63
C ALA A 220 21.48 -19.44 9.35
N ILE A 221 20.85 -18.72 8.40
CA ILE A 221 19.44 -18.86 8.06
C ILE A 221 19.29 -19.87 6.92
N SER A 222 18.56 -20.96 7.16
CA SER A 222 18.37 -22.05 6.18
C SER A 222 17.27 -21.80 5.14
N ILE A 223 16.53 -20.69 5.26
CA ILE A 223 15.38 -20.34 4.40
C ILE A 223 15.72 -19.18 3.46
N ASN A 224 15.06 -19.16 2.29
CA ASN A 224 15.30 -18.17 1.24
C ASN A 224 14.05 -17.30 0.97
N PRO A 225 14.16 -16.17 0.24
CA PRO A 225 13.03 -15.27 -0.04
C PRO A 225 11.86 -15.84 -0.86
N LYS A 226 11.96 -17.08 -1.37
CA LYS A 226 10.83 -17.80 -1.98
C LYS A 226 10.06 -18.66 -0.97
N ASP A 227 10.64 -18.96 0.21
CA ASP A 227 9.97 -19.74 1.25
C ASP A 227 8.78 -18.93 1.82
N SER A 228 7.65 -19.59 2.01
CA SER A 228 6.42 -18.97 2.54
C SER A 228 6.58 -18.42 3.96
N ARG A 229 7.54 -18.94 4.73
CA ARG A 229 7.88 -18.48 6.09
C ARG A 229 8.79 -17.25 6.09
N TRP A 230 9.31 -16.86 4.93
CA TRP A 230 10.17 -15.69 4.81
C TRP A 230 9.39 -14.42 5.15
N VAL A 231 9.94 -13.65 6.10
CA VAL A 231 9.46 -12.32 6.45
C VAL A 231 10.54 -11.30 6.13
N GLY A 232 10.20 -10.38 5.24
CA GLY A 232 11.03 -9.27 4.82
C GLY A 232 11.14 -8.19 5.90
N ALA A 233 12.16 -7.35 5.80
CA ALA A 233 12.39 -6.18 6.67
C ALA A 233 11.38 -5.04 6.46
N TRP A 234 10.09 -5.32 6.72
CA TRP A 234 8.95 -4.44 6.49
C TRP A 234 9.00 -3.13 7.27
N TRP A 235 9.74 -3.08 8.37
CA TRP A 235 9.90 -1.91 9.21
C TRP A 235 10.94 -0.91 8.68
N LEU A 236 11.92 -1.39 7.92
CA LEU A 236 13.10 -0.59 7.55
C LEU A 236 12.72 0.56 6.61
N GLY A 237 11.91 0.30 5.59
CA GLY A 237 11.48 1.34 4.68
C GLY A 237 10.41 2.25 5.28
N LEU A 238 9.69 1.83 6.33
CA LEU A 238 8.80 2.72 7.09
C LEU A 238 9.59 3.80 7.83
N LEU A 239 10.80 3.51 8.32
CA LEU A 239 11.70 4.52 8.90
C LEU A 239 12.12 5.56 7.87
N ILE A 240 12.52 5.10 6.67
CA ILE A 240 12.90 5.98 5.54
C ILE A 240 11.69 6.85 5.15
N CYS A 241 10.52 6.24 5.01
CA CYS A 241 9.26 6.92 4.73
C CYS A 241 8.92 7.97 5.79
N GLY A 242 9.09 7.66 7.08
CA GLY A 242 8.88 8.58 8.19
C GLY A 242 9.83 9.78 8.14
N ALA A 243 11.12 9.55 7.86
CA ALA A 243 12.12 10.61 7.71
C ALA A 243 11.82 11.51 6.49
N VAL A 244 11.46 10.93 5.34
CA VAL A 244 11.10 11.70 4.14
C VAL A 244 9.87 12.56 4.38
N ASN A 245 8.84 12.03 5.04
CA ASN A 245 7.64 12.81 5.41
C ASN A 245 7.98 13.95 6.41
N PHE A 246 8.89 13.71 7.36
CA PHE A 246 9.36 14.74 8.27
C PHE A 246 10.08 15.87 7.51
N ILE A 247 10.99 15.53 6.61
CA ILE A 247 11.70 16.50 5.77
C ILE A 247 10.71 17.28 4.91
N ALA A 248 9.68 16.62 4.36
CA ALA A 248 8.64 17.27 3.57
C ALA A 248 7.83 18.32 4.36
N SER A 249 7.76 18.19 5.69
CA SER A 249 7.07 19.18 6.54
C SER A 249 7.83 20.50 6.67
N LEU A 250 9.17 20.47 6.62
CA LEU A 250 10.02 21.60 7.02
C LEU A 250 9.79 22.89 6.20
N PRO A 251 9.70 22.85 4.85
CA PRO A 251 9.57 24.07 4.05
C PRO A 251 8.29 24.85 4.36
N PHE A 252 7.21 24.17 4.72
CA PHE A 252 5.90 24.80 4.92
C PHE A 252 5.80 25.65 6.18
N TRP A 253 6.65 25.40 7.18
CA TRP A 253 6.70 26.21 8.40
C TRP A 253 7.15 27.65 8.15
N PHE A 254 7.96 27.85 7.11
CA PHE A 254 8.52 29.14 6.73
C PHE A 254 7.70 29.88 5.67
N LEU A 255 6.61 29.29 5.17
CA LEU A 255 5.77 29.91 4.14
C LEU A 255 4.73 30.84 4.77
N PRO A 256 4.44 32.00 4.15
CA PRO A 256 3.48 32.98 4.69
C PRO A 256 2.03 32.50 4.54
N TYR A 257 1.12 33.18 5.25
CA TYR A 257 -0.33 32.90 5.19
C TYR A 257 -0.91 33.13 3.78
N SER A 258 -0.46 34.21 3.13
CA SER A 258 -0.89 34.62 1.79
C SER A 258 0.32 35.10 0.98
N LEU A 259 0.28 34.87 -0.33
CA LEU A 259 1.25 35.41 -1.28
C LEU A 259 0.59 36.50 -2.14
N PRO A 260 1.35 37.46 -2.68
CA PRO A 260 0.83 38.30 -3.76
C PRO A 260 0.49 37.42 -4.96
N LYS A 261 -0.65 37.67 -5.61
CA LYS A 261 -1.07 36.87 -6.77
C LYS A 261 -0.07 37.08 -7.90
N GLU A 262 0.20 36.03 -8.66
CA GLU A 262 1.19 36.07 -9.75
C GLU A 262 0.84 37.18 -10.78
N GLY A 263 1.72 38.18 -10.91
CA GLY A 263 1.52 39.36 -11.78
C GLY A 263 0.99 40.61 -11.06
N GLU A 264 0.51 40.50 -9.82
CA GLU A 264 -0.05 41.63 -9.06
C GLU A 264 1.03 42.66 -8.68
N ASN A 265 2.23 42.21 -8.34
CA ASN A 265 3.38 43.10 -8.08
C ASN A 265 3.88 43.84 -9.32
N GLN A 266 3.62 43.33 -10.54
CA GLN A 266 3.93 44.06 -11.78
C GLN A 266 2.89 45.15 -12.02
N ASN A 267 1.61 44.87 -11.78
CA ASN A 267 0.55 45.86 -11.87
C ASN A 267 0.73 46.98 -10.85
N LEU A 268 1.03 46.67 -9.58
CA LEU A 268 1.33 47.67 -8.55
C LEU A 268 2.54 48.54 -8.90
N LYS A 269 3.62 47.95 -9.43
CA LYS A 269 4.79 48.72 -9.90
C LYS A 269 4.47 49.62 -11.10
N ILE A 270 3.63 49.15 -12.03
CA ILE A 270 3.18 49.95 -13.17
C ILE A 270 2.26 51.09 -12.70
N SER A 271 1.36 50.85 -11.74
CA SER A 271 0.50 51.86 -11.13
C SER A 271 1.28 52.93 -10.37
N HIS A 272 2.39 52.57 -9.70
CA HIS A 272 3.26 53.54 -9.04
C HIS A 272 4.16 54.32 -10.02
N LEU A 273 4.43 53.79 -11.21
CA LEU A 273 5.17 54.48 -12.27
C LEU A 273 4.27 55.37 -13.15
N SER A 274 2.95 55.15 -13.15
CA SER A 274 1.99 55.88 -13.99
C SER A 274 1.22 57.01 -13.28
N VAL A 275 1.53 57.30 -12.02
CA VAL A 275 0.89 58.41 -11.28
C VAL A 275 1.94 59.45 -10.89
N GLN A 276 2.26 60.32 -11.86
CA GLN A 276 2.84 61.63 -11.58
C GLN A 276 1.89 62.69 -12.16
N GLY A 277 0.84 62.98 -11.38
CA GLY A 277 -0.19 63.96 -11.67
C GLY A 277 -1.08 64.17 -10.44
N ASP A 278 -0.81 65.27 -9.72
CA ASP A 278 -1.54 65.94 -8.63
C ASP A 278 -1.77 65.25 -7.25
N PRO A 279 -1.52 65.97 -6.13
CA PRO A 279 -1.60 65.43 -4.77
C PRO A 279 -3.02 65.57 -4.22
N CYS A 280 -3.85 64.53 -4.34
CA CYS A 280 -5.05 64.41 -3.51
C CYS A 280 -4.75 63.46 -2.34
N LYS A 281 -4.87 64.01 -1.12
CA LYS A 281 -4.68 63.28 0.14
C LYS A 281 -5.57 62.04 0.17
N ILE A 282 -4.98 60.87 0.10
CA ILE A 282 -5.62 59.60 0.46
C ILE A 282 -4.94 59.15 1.74
N GLU A 283 -5.68 59.21 2.85
CA GLU A 283 -5.29 58.61 4.12
C GLU A 283 -4.97 57.12 3.91
N PRO A 284 -3.92 56.58 4.54
CA PRO A 284 -3.60 55.17 4.43
C PRO A 284 -4.75 54.33 5.01
N PRO A 285 -5.25 53.28 4.32
CA PRO A 285 -6.21 52.39 4.91
C PRO A 285 -5.58 51.72 6.14
N ALA A 286 -6.20 51.97 7.29
CA ALA A 286 -5.82 51.42 8.56
C ALA A 286 -5.64 49.89 8.46
N GLN A 287 -4.55 49.39 9.03
CA GLN A 287 -4.34 47.97 9.29
C GLN A 287 -5.56 47.43 10.05
N PRO A 288 -6.22 46.34 9.59
CA PRO A 288 -7.22 45.69 10.41
C PRO A 288 -6.50 44.87 11.48
N GLN A 289 -6.20 45.50 12.62
CA GLN A 289 -6.02 44.78 13.87
C GLN A 289 -7.37 44.19 14.28
N LEU A 290 -7.64 42.97 13.85
CA LEU A 290 -8.82 42.22 14.27
C LEU A 290 -8.49 41.44 15.54
N GLN A 291 -8.75 42.03 16.72
CA GLN A 291 -9.04 41.25 17.91
C GLN A 291 -10.43 40.63 17.73
N PHE A 292 -10.50 39.37 17.28
CA PHE A 292 -11.75 38.70 16.98
C PHE A 292 -12.18 37.80 18.14
N SER A 293 -13.20 38.28 18.85
CA SER A 293 -13.91 37.62 19.97
C SER A 293 -14.28 36.16 19.68
N GLU A 294 -13.94 35.27 20.61
CA GLU A 294 -14.11 33.82 20.54
C GLU A 294 -15.59 33.37 20.43
N ALA A 295 -16.54 34.23 20.82
CA ALA A 295 -17.97 33.95 20.75
C ALA A 295 -18.57 34.02 19.33
N VAL A 296 -17.98 34.82 18.42
CA VAL A 296 -18.46 34.97 17.03
C VAL A 296 -18.04 33.78 16.17
N LYS A 297 -16.94 33.10 16.51
CA LYS A 297 -16.52 31.87 15.83
C LYS A 297 -17.55 30.75 16.03
N GLY A 298 -18.08 30.54 17.23
CA GLY A 298 -19.09 29.49 17.49
C GLY A 298 -20.36 29.65 16.64
N VAL A 299 -20.88 30.88 16.54
CA VAL A 299 -22.10 31.19 15.77
C VAL A 299 -21.87 31.10 14.26
N GLN A 300 -20.73 31.57 13.76
CA GLN A 300 -20.36 31.46 12.34
C GLN A 300 -20.12 30.01 11.90
N TYR A 301 -19.59 29.15 12.79
CA TYR A 301 -19.42 27.71 12.53
C TYR A 301 -20.76 26.99 12.48
N PHE A 302 -21.68 27.27 13.42
CA PHE A 302 -23.01 26.66 13.43
C PHE A 302 -23.86 27.06 12.20
N LEU A 303 -23.89 28.35 11.83
CA LEU A 303 -24.58 28.82 10.62
C LEU A 303 -24.05 28.13 9.36
N SER A 304 -22.76 27.88 9.31
CA SER A 304 -22.10 27.43 8.08
C SER A 304 -22.08 25.90 7.92
N ILE A 305 -22.44 25.11 8.95
CA ILE A 305 -22.82 23.68 8.82
C ILE A 305 -24.26 23.56 8.31
N ALA A 306 -25.14 24.49 8.69
CA ALA A 306 -26.51 24.54 8.19
C ALA A 306 -26.58 24.79 6.67
N ASP A 307 -25.59 25.48 6.09
CA ASP A 307 -25.46 25.66 4.63
C ASP A 307 -24.81 24.46 3.90
N PHE A 308 -24.06 23.62 4.62
CA PHE A 308 -23.34 22.48 4.05
C PHE A 308 -24.28 21.34 3.65
N LEU A 309 -25.26 21.01 4.49
CA LEU A 309 -26.24 19.95 4.22
C LEU A 309 -27.12 20.21 2.98
N PRO A 310 -27.68 21.43 2.80
CA PRO A 310 -28.41 21.80 1.60
C PRO A 310 -27.55 21.74 0.33
N ALA A 311 -26.28 22.17 0.41
CA ALA A 311 -25.34 22.09 -0.71
C ALA A 311 -25.05 20.63 -1.12
N LEU A 312 -24.81 19.75 -0.15
CA LEU A 312 -24.69 18.30 -0.40
C LEU A 312 -25.95 17.74 -1.05
N ARG A 313 -27.14 18.08 -0.53
CA ARG A 313 -28.41 17.60 -1.07
C ARG A 313 -28.63 18.07 -2.52
N LYS A 314 -28.27 19.30 -2.85
CA LYS A 314 -28.35 19.82 -4.22
C LYS A 314 -27.38 19.10 -5.16
N LEU A 315 -26.19 18.76 -4.67
CA LEU A 315 -25.16 18.07 -5.45
C LEU A 315 -25.56 16.60 -5.75
N PHE A 316 -26.03 15.86 -4.74
CA PHE A 316 -26.54 14.50 -4.91
C PHE A 316 -27.90 14.44 -5.63
N GLY A 317 -28.64 15.54 -5.68
CA GLY A 317 -29.85 15.67 -6.50
C GLY A 317 -29.57 15.72 -8.01
N ASN A 318 -28.31 15.95 -8.42
CA ASN A 318 -27.94 15.89 -9.82
C ASN A 318 -27.63 14.43 -10.24
N PRO A 319 -28.46 13.81 -11.10
CA PRO A 319 -28.30 12.41 -11.48
C PRO A 319 -26.98 12.14 -12.22
N ILE A 320 -26.47 13.09 -13.00
CA ILE A 320 -25.20 12.95 -13.72
C ILE A 320 -24.04 12.86 -12.73
N PHE A 321 -24.07 13.71 -11.69
CA PHE A 321 -23.06 13.70 -10.65
C PHE A 321 -23.09 12.41 -9.83
N ALA A 322 -24.29 11.93 -9.47
CA ALA A 322 -24.45 10.67 -8.75
C ALA A 322 -23.90 9.47 -9.54
N VAL A 323 -24.22 9.38 -10.83
CA VAL A 323 -23.68 8.33 -11.73
C VAL A 323 -22.16 8.44 -11.86
N PHE A 324 -21.63 9.66 -11.98
CA PHE A 324 -20.19 9.89 -12.07
C PHE A 324 -19.44 9.46 -10.80
N ILE A 325 -20.00 9.76 -9.61
CA ILE A 325 -19.45 9.28 -8.34
C ILE A 325 -19.46 7.75 -8.30
N LEU A 326 -20.60 7.12 -8.61
CA LEU A 326 -20.72 5.66 -8.55
C LEU A 326 -19.68 4.99 -9.47
N LEU A 327 -19.53 5.50 -10.69
CA LEU A 327 -18.51 5.04 -11.64
C LEU A 327 -17.10 5.18 -11.06
N THR A 328 -16.79 6.34 -10.47
CA THR A 328 -15.48 6.62 -9.87
C THR A 328 -15.18 5.67 -8.71
N ILE A 329 -16.17 5.40 -7.84
CA ILE A 329 -16.05 4.44 -6.74
C ILE A 329 -15.70 3.04 -7.27
N LEU A 330 -16.42 2.56 -8.28
CA LEU A 330 -16.16 1.23 -8.87
C LEU A 330 -14.76 1.15 -9.49
N GLN A 331 -14.33 2.19 -10.22
CA GLN A 331 -13.02 2.26 -10.85
C GLN A 331 -11.88 2.26 -9.82
N TYR A 332 -11.96 3.12 -8.79
CA TYR A 332 -10.92 3.21 -7.76
C TYR A 332 -10.85 1.94 -6.91
N ASN A 333 -11.99 1.32 -6.57
CA ASN A 333 -11.99 0.04 -5.86
C ASN A 333 -11.26 -1.06 -6.65
N SER A 334 -11.51 -1.14 -7.96
CA SER A 334 -10.81 -2.09 -8.83
C SER A 334 -9.29 -1.85 -8.82
N LEU A 335 -8.86 -0.60 -8.99
CA LEU A 335 -7.44 -0.21 -8.97
C LEU A 335 -6.77 -0.54 -7.62
N VAL A 336 -7.41 -0.20 -6.50
CA VAL A 336 -6.89 -0.47 -5.15
C VAL A 336 -6.80 -1.97 -4.90
N GLY A 337 -7.80 -2.74 -5.32
CA GLY A 337 -7.82 -4.20 -5.19
C GLY A 337 -6.65 -4.87 -5.92
N ILE A 338 -6.40 -4.47 -7.17
CA ILE A 338 -5.27 -4.96 -7.96
C ILE A 338 -3.96 -4.64 -7.25
N ILE A 339 -3.68 -3.37 -6.97
CA ILE A 339 -2.39 -2.93 -6.40
C ILE A 339 -2.09 -3.61 -5.06
N THR A 340 -3.12 -3.86 -4.24
CA THR A 340 -2.94 -4.37 -2.86
C THR A 340 -2.72 -5.88 -2.83
N TYR A 341 -3.39 -6.63 -3.69
CA TYR A 341 -3.37 -8.10 -3.64
C TYR A 341 -2.57 -8.76 -4.77
N GLU A 342 -2.17 -8.03 -5.80
CA GLU A 342 -1.45 -8.57 -6.96
C GLU A 342 -0.13 -9.25 -6.57
N ALA A 343 0.65 -8.67 -5.65
CA ALA A 343 1.90 -9.29 -5.20
C ALA A 343 1.66 -10.66 -4.53
N LYS A 344 0.61 -10.75 -3.69
CA LYS A 344 0.20 -11.99 -3.03
C LYS A 344 -0.34 -13.00 -4.05
N PHE A 345 -1.14 -12.54 -5.00
CA PHE A 345 -1.63 -13.37 -6.09
C PHE A 345 -0.47 -13.95 -6.91
N MET A 346 0.50 -13.13 -7.30
CA MET A 346 1.66 -13.59 -8.06
C MET A 346 2.50 -14.61 -7.29
N GLU A 347 2.66 -14.40 -5.99
CA GLU A 347 3.35 -15.36 -5.13
C GLU A 347 2.64 -16.71 -5.10
N GLN A 348 1.34 -16.72 -4.80
CA GLN A 348 0.58 -17.96 -4.60
C GLN A 348 0.35 -18.70 -5.93
N GLN A 349 0.06 -17.97 -7.00
CA GLN A 349 -0.33 -18.55 -8.29
C GLN A 349 0.87 -18.92 -9.16
N PHE A 350 1.94 -18.13 -9.15
CA PHE A 350 3.10 -18.32 -10.03
C PHE A 350 4.37 -18.77 -9.28
N ASN A 351 4.28 -19.04 -7.97
CA ASN A 351 5.41 -19.47 -7.12
C ASN A 351 6.64 -18.53 -7.26
N VAL A 352 6.37 -17.23 -7.34
CA VAL A 352 7.38 -16.16 -7.44
C VAL A 352 7.58 -15.57 -6.04
N SER A 353 8.83 -15.21 -5.67
CA SER A 353 9.06 -14.53 -4.39
C SER A 353 8.31 -13.20 -4.30
N VAL A 354 7.82 -12.84 -3.11
CA VAL A 354 7.13 -11.56 -2.88
C VAL A 354 7.97 -10.38 -3.37
N ALA A 355 9.28 -10.37 -3.09
CA ALA A 355 10.18 -9.31 -3.52
C ALA A 355 10.16 -9.13 -5.06
N LYS A 356 10.21 -10.22 -5.82
CA LYS A 356 10.17 -10.16 -7.29
C LYS A 356 8.80 -9.70 -7.79
N ALA A 357 7.70 -10.11 -7.16
CA ALA A 357 6.36 -9.64 -7.53
C ALA A 357 6.22 -8.11 -7.29
N ILE A 358 6.65 -7.63 -6.13
CA ILE A 358 6.67 -6.19 -5.80
C ILE A 358 7.53 -5.40 -6.80
N PHE A 359 8.69 -5.93 -7.20
CA PHE A 359 9.56 -5.33 -8.21
C PHE A 359 8.84 -5.16 -9.56
N LEU A 360 8.13 -6.20 -10.02
CA LEU A 360 7.40 -6.15 -11.28
C LEU A 360 6.28 -5.11 -11.24
N ILE A 361 5.55 -4.99 -10.13
CA ILE A 361 4.54 -3.93 -9.94
C ILE A 361 5.20 -2.53 -10.05
N GLY A 362 6.35 -2.34 -9.40
CA GLY A 362 7.08 -1.08 -9.43
C GLY A 362 7.58 -0.68 -10.82
N VAL A 363 8.13 -1.62 -11.60
CA VAL A 363 8.80 -1.34 -12.88
C VAL A 363 7.87 -1.45 -14.09
N ILE A 364 6.84 -2.28 -14.03
CA ILE A 364 5.93 -2.50 -15.16
C ILE A 364 4.63 -1.72 -14.96
N LEU A 365 3.88 -2.01 -13.89
CA LEU A 365 2.53 -1.49 -13.72
C LEU A 365 2.52 0.05 -13.62
N LEU A 366 3.40 0.61 -12.80
CA LEU A 366 3.39 2.05 -12.54
C LEU A 366 3.86 2.90 -13.73
N PRO A 367 4.98 2.61 -14.42
CA PRO A 367 5.35 3.36 -15.62
C PRO A 367 4.31 3.26 -16.73
N VAL A 368 3.70 2.09 -16.94
CA VAL A 368 2.60 1.91 -17.92
C VAL A 368 1.40 2.78 -17.55
N THR A 369 1.04 2.87 -16.26
CA THR A 369 -0.03 3.74 -15.78
C THR A 369 0.30 5.22 -16.05
N ILE A 370 1.53 5.66 -15.78
CA ILE A 370 1.98 7.03 -16.05
C ILE A 370 1.90 7.34 -17.55
N LEU A 371 2.42 6.46 -18.40
CA LEU A 371 2.31 6.60 -19.87
C LEU A 371 0.84 6.68 -20.31
N GLY A 372 -0.03 5.85 -19.75
CA GLY A 372 -1.47 5.85 -20.04
C GLY A 372 -2.14 7.19 -19.69
N MET A 373 -1.81 7.77 -18.54
CA MET A 373 -2.32 9.09 -18.14
C MET A 373 -1.87 10.20 -19.09
N PHE A 374 -0.57 10.22 -19.45
CA PHE A 374 -0.05 11.20 -20.41
C PHE A 374 -0.65 11.02 -21.80
N LEU A 375 -0.76 9.79 -22.28
CA LEU A 375 -1.36 9.47 -23.58
C LEU A 375 -2.84 9.88 -23.61
N GLY A 376 -3.60 9.61 -22.55
CA GLY A 376 -4.99 10.05 -22.44
C GLY A 376 -5.13 11.57 -22.54
N GLY A 377 -4.32 12.33 -21.78
CA GLY A 377 -4.29 13.79 -21.86
C GLY A 377 -3.86 14.32 -23.23
N PHE A 378 -2.85 13.69 -23.84
CA PHE A 378 -2.38 14.04 -25.18
C PHE A 378 -3.44 13.81 -26.25
N LEU A 379 -4.15 12.68 -26.22
CA LEU A 379 -5.22 12.38 -27.18
C LEU A 379 -6.38 13.38 -27.05
N ILE A 380 -6.80 13.71 -25.83
CA ILE A 380 -7.84 14.73 -25.58
C ILE A 380 -7.43 16.07 -26.18
N LYS A 381 -6.18 16.50 -25.95
CA LYS A 381 -5.66 17.78 -26.46
C LYS A 381 -5.48 17.78 -27.98
N LYS A 382 -4.93 16.71 -28.55
CA LYS A 382 -4.65 16.59 -30.00
C LYS A 382 -5.93 16.57 -30.82
N PHE A 383 -6.93 15.83 -30.36
CA PHE A 383 -8.22 15.71 -31.05
C PHE A 383 -9.26 16.75 -30.63
N LYS A 384 -8.93 17.62 -29.65
CA LYS A 384 -9.83 18.66 -29.11
C LYS A 384 -11.19 18.08 -28.71
N LEU A 385 -11.18 16.94 -28.02
CA LEU A 385 -12.39 16.19 -27.71
C LEU A 385 -13.34 17.02 -26.82
N HIS A 386 -14.59 17.14 -27.23
CA HIS A 386 -15.62 17.77 -26.41
C HIS A 386 -16.17 16.80 -25.34
N ILE A 387 -16.94 17.27 -24.36
CA ILE A 387 -17.42 16.49 -23.19
C ILE A 387 -18.04 15.13 -23.60
N THR A 388 -18.92 15.12 -24.60
CA THR A 388 -19.57 13.89 -25.08
C THR A 388 -18.59 12.93 -25.75
N GLU A 389 -17.59 13.45 -26.45
CA GLU A 389 -16.56 12.65 -27.12
C GLU A 389 -15.58 12.07 -26.11
N MET A 390 -15.23 12.82 -25.06
CA MET A 390 -14.45 12.31 -23.92
C MET A 390 -15.17 11.16 -23.21
N ALA A 391 -16.48 11.28 -23.00
CA ALA A 391 -17.27 10.20 -22.40
C ALA A 391 -17.30 8.94 -23.29
N LYS A 392 -17.47 9.11 -24.62
CA LYS A 392 -17.41 8.00 -25.59
C LYS A 392 -16.03 7.36 -25.60
N PHE A 393 -14.97 8.17 -25.63
CA PHE A 393 -13.59 7.70 -25.59
C PHE A 393 -13.32 6.88 -24.32
N ALA A 394 -13.71 7.38 -23.15
CA ALA A 394 -13.58 6.65 -21.89
C ALA A 394 -14.33 5.30 -21.94
N CYS A 395 -15.58 5.30 -22.39
CA CYS A 395 -16.38 4.07 -22.53
C CYS A 395 -15.71 3.05 -23.45
N ILE A 396 -15.23 3.47 -24.63
CA ILE A 396 -14.52 2.60 -25.57
C ILE A 396 -13.26 2.03 -24.91
N THR A 397 -12.47 2.86 -24.22
CA THR A 397 -11.25 2.38 -23.55
C THR A 397 -11.54 1.37 -22.44
N PHE A 398 -12.64 1.53 -21.68
CA PHE A 398 -13.04 0.54 -20.67
C PHE A 398 -13.48 -0.78 -21.30
N VAL A 399 -14.26 -0.74 -22.38
CA VAL A 399 -14.69 -1.95 -23.10
C VAL A 399 -13.47 -2.67 -23.67
N VAL A 400 -12.54 -1.95 -24.30
CA VAL A 400 -11.30 -2.53 -24.83
C VAL A 400 -10.46 -3.13 -23.69
N ALA A 401 -10.28 -2.43 -22.57
CA ALA A 401 -9.54 -2.95 -21.42
C ALA A 401 -10.19 -4.23 -20.85
N TYR A 402 -11.51 -4.26 -20.75
CA TYR A 402 -12.25 -5.46 -20.34
C TYR A 402 -12.03 -6.64 -21.30
N LEU A 403 -12.11 -6.40 -22.61
CA LEU A 403 -11.86 -7.44 -23.62
C LEU A 403 -10.42 -7.95 -23.58
N VAL A 404 -9.44 -7.07 -23.36
CA VAL A 404 -8.03 -7.45 -23.20
C VAL A 404 -7.82 -8.27 -21.92
N ASN A 405 -8.51 -7.96 -20.82
CA ASN A 405 -8.44 -8.77 -19.59
C ASN A 405 -8.96 -10.20 -19.80
N LEU A 406 -9.85 -10.47 -20.77
CA LEU A 406 -10.25 -11.83 -21.10
C LEU A 406 -9.10 -12.68 -21.65
N LEU A 407 -8.04 -12.05 -22.19
CA LEU A 407 -6.83 -12.77 -22.61
C LEU A 407 -6.11 -13.41 -21.43
N TYR A 408 -6.29 -12.95 -20.19
CA TYR A 408 -5.70 -13.62 -19.01
C TYR A 408 -6.15 -15.07 -18.88
N PHE A 409 -7.37 -15.42 -19.32
CA PHE A 409 -7.83 -16.82 -19.35
C PHE A 409 -7.06 -17.70 -20.34
N THR A 410 -6.41 -17.10 -21.33
CA THR A 410 -5.58 -17.82 -22.31
C THR A 410 -4.14 -18.04 -21.81
N CYS A 411 -3.71 -17.30 -20.79
CA CYS A 411 -2.42 -17.47 -20.16
C CYS A 411 -2.45 -18.67 -19.20
N SER A 412 -2.26 -19.87 -19.73
CA SER A 412 -2.05 -21.07 -18.92
C SER A 412 -0.66 -21.04 -18.28
N CYS A 413 -0.63 -20.96 -16.95
CA CYS A 413 0.55 -21.33 -16.16
C CYS A 413 0.31 -22.67 -15.48
N GLU A 414 1.40 -23.41 -15.24
CA GLU A 414 1.34 -24.59 -14.39
C GLU A 414 0.96 -24.15 -12.97
N VAL A 415 -0.30 -24.39 -12.61
CA VAL A 415 -0.80 -24.15 -11.26
C VAL A 415 -0.04 -25.06 -10.32
N LEU A 416 0.36 -24.53 -9.15
CA LEU A 416 1.00 -25.30 -8.11
C LEU A 416 0.18 -26.57 -7.81
N GLN A 417 0.79 -27.74 -7.99
CA GLN A 417 0.12 -29.03 -7.83
C GLN A 417 0.11 -29.40 -6.34
N VAL A 418 -1.06 -29.23 -5.71
CA VAL A 418 -1.30 -29.52 -4.30
C VAL A 418 -2.28 -30.69 -4.20
N ALA A 419 -1.85 -31.77 -3.56
CA ALA A 419 -2.65 -32.98 -3.37
C ALA A 419 -3.96 -32.66 -2.64
N GLY A 420 -5.08 -33.05 -3.22
CA GLY A 420 -6.42 -32.81 -2.67
C GLY A 420 -6.95 -31.39 -2.85
N LEU A 421 -6.25 -30.51 -3.58
CA LEU A 421 -6.74 -29.16 -3.91
C LEU A 421 -6.70 -28.93 -5.42
N THR A 422 -5.53 -29.01 -6.03
CA THR A 422 -5.32 -28.75 -7.47
C THR A 422 -4.84 -30.00 -8.21
N ALA A 423 -4.37 -31.02 -7.48
CA ALA A 423 -3.95 -32.31 -8.01
C ALA A 423 -4.58 -33.46 -7.20
N PRO A 424 -4.93 -34.60 -7.82
CA PRO A 424 -5.33 -35.81 -7.11
C PRO A 424 -4.12 -36.47 -6.44
N TYR A 425 -4.33 -37.06 -5.26
CA TYR A 425 -3.30 -37.76 -4.47
C TYR A 425 -2.56 -38.86 -5.25
N SER A 426 -3.23 -39.53 -6.19
CA SER A 426 -2.68 -40.60 -7.01
C SER A 426 -1.96 -40.11 -8.28
N GLY A 427 -1.81 -38.81 -8.49
CA GLY A 427 -1.15 -38.23 -9.68
C GLY A 427 -1.90 -38.44 -11.01
N MET A 428 -3.03 -39.14 -11.00
CA MET A 428 -3.85 -39.40 -12.18
C MET A 428 -4.97 -38.36 -12.32
N LYS A 429 -4.96 -37.58 -13.41
CA LYS A 429 -5.88 -36.47 -13.75
C LYS A 429 -7.38 -36.85 -13.88
N HIS A 430 -8.00 -37.48 -12.88
CA HIS A 430 -9.44 -37.73 -12.86
C HIS A 430 -10.09 -37.09 -11.64
N LEU A 431 -10.74 -35.95 -11.88
CA LEU A 431 -11.48 -35.19 -10.87
C LEU A 431 -12.85 -35.84 -10.63
N SER A 432 -12.93 -36.83 -9.74
CA SER A 432 -14.24 -37.27 -9.23
C SER A 432 -14.62 -36.44 -8.02
N SER A 433 -15.64 -35.59 -8.21
CA SER A 433 -16.29 -34.81 -7.16
C SER A 433 -16.82 -35.72 -6.05
N SER A 434 -16.14 -35.78 -4.92
CA SER A 434 -16.73 -36.25 -3.67
C SER A 434 -16.12 -35.50 -2.50
N LYS A 435 -16.93 -35.30 -1.45
CA LYS A 435 -16.67 -34.50 -0.23
C LYS A 435 -15.43 -34.92 0.59
N HIS A 436 -14.65 -35.90 0.13
CA HIS A 436 -13.43 -36.44 0.73
C HIS A 436 -12.18 -36.06 -0.06
N ILE A 437 -12.07 -34.80 -0.52
CA ILE A 437 -10.96 -34.36 -1.40
C ILE A 437 -9.60 -34.38 -0.65
N TYR A 438 -9.62 -34.24 0.68
CA TYR A 438 -8.42 -34.18 1.52
C TYR A 438 -7.93 -35.55 2.02
N VAL A 439 -8.75 -36.59 1.90
CA VAL A 439 -8.48 -37.91 2.50
C VAL A 439 -8.26 -38.94 1.40
N ALA A 440 -7.05 -39.47 1.34
CA ALA A 440 -6.63 -40.56 0.48
C ALA A 440 -6.27 -41.79 1.32
N SER A 441 -6.10 -42.95 0.69
CA SER A 441 -5.74 -44.19 1.38
C SER A 441 -4.49 -44.05 2.25
N CYS A 442 -3.54 -43.19 1.86
CA CYS A 442 -2.29 -42.97 2.60
C CYS A 442 -2.46 -42.18 3.90
N ASN A 443 -3.47 -41.31 4.00
CA ASN A 443 -3.69 -40.44 5.16
C ASN A 443 -5.02 -40.74 5.88
N ALA A 444 -5.75 -41.77 5.45
CA ALA A 444 -7.03 -42.17 6.04
C ALA A 444 -6.92 -42.57 7.52
N GLU A 445 -5.75 -43.08 7.92
CA GLU A 445 -5.44 -43.42 9.32
C GLU A 445 -4.77 -42.27 10.08
N CYS A 446 -4.45 -41.18 9.38
CA CYS A 446 -3.81 -40.01 9.96
C CYS A 446 -4.91 -39.01 10.35
N SER A 447 -5.04 -38.70 11.64
CA SER A 447 -5.99 -37.68 12.13
C SER A 447 -5.47 -36.26 11.85
N CYS A 448 -5.29 -35.93 10.56
CA CYS A 448 -4.68 -34.69 10.12
C CYS A 448 -5.58 -33.48 10.38
N LYS A 449 -4.97 -32.40 10.85
CA LYS A 449 -5.62 -31.12 11.08
C LYS A 449 -5.74 -30.34 9.77
N LEU A 450 -6.97 -29.97 9.39
CA LEU A 450 -7.27 -29.25 8.14
C LEU A 450 -6.83 -27.78 8.16
N ASP A 451 -6.62 -27.21 9.34
CA ASP A 451 -6.19 -25.84 9.60
C ASP A 451 -4.66 -25.66 9.58
N GLN A 452 -3.90 -26.73 9.38
CA GLN A 452 -2.44 -26.70 9.34
C GLN A 452 -1.92 -26.68 7.90
N TRP A 453 -1.03 -25.73 7.61
CA TRP A 453 -0.37 -25.58 6.31
C TRP A 453 1.15 -25.57 6.49
N ASP A 454 1.79 -26.68 6.09
CA ASP A 454 3.24 -26.89 6.14
C ASP A 454 3.66 -27.73 4.93
N PRO A 455 3.72 -27.13 3.72
CA PRO A 455 3.78 -27.90 2.50
C PRO A 455 5.07 -28.71 2.36
N VAL A 456 4.91 -30.00 2.10
CA VAL A 456 6.02 -30.92 1.81
C VAL A 456 5.95 -31.41 0.37
N CYS A 457 7.10 -31.65 -0.23
CA CYS A 457 7.19 -32.24 -1.55
C CYS A 457 7.29 -33.75 -1.45
N GLY A 458 6.41 -34.47 -2.14
CA GLY A 458 6.61 -35.90 -2.37
C GLY A 458 7.54 -36.14 -3.55
N ASP A 459 8.13 -37.33 -3.60
CA ASP A 459 8.98 -37.81 -4.70
C ASP A 459 8.27 -37.80 -6.06
N ASN A 460 6.94 -37.78 -6.05
CA ASN A 460 6.08 -37.65 -7.23
C ASN A 460 5.97 -36.21 -7.76
N GLY A 461 6.67 -35.24 -7.16
CA GLY A 461 6.64 -33.83 -7.55
C GLY A 461 5.34 -33.11 -7.18
N ILE A 462 4.48 -33.73 -6.36
CA ILE A 462 3.23 -33.14 -5.85
C ILE A 462 3.49 -32.55 -4.47
N THR A 463 2.95 -31.35 -4.22
CA THR A 463 2.99 -30.71 -2.90
C THR A 463 1.85 -31.23 -2.05
N TYR A 464 2.11 -31.61 -0.80
CA TYR A 464 1.08 -31.99 0.17
C TYR A 464 0.90 -30.90 1.20
N MET A 465 -0.31 -30.69 1.71
CA MET A 465 -0.61 -29.65 2.71
C MET A 465 0.27 -29.73 3.96
N THR A 466 0.55 -30.95 4.42
CA THR A 466 1.44 -31.26 5.54
C THR A 466 2.05 -32.64 5.33
N ALA A 467 3.11 -32.97 6.07
CA ALA A 467 3.64 -34.34 6.15
C ALA A 467 2.56 -35.36 6.56
N CYS A 468 1.61 -34.96 7.42
CA CYS A 468 0.47 -35.81 7.79
C CYS A 468 -0.42 -36.11 6.58
N PHE A 469 -0.74 -35.09 5.78
CA PHE A 469 -1.53 -35.30 4.56
C PHE A 469 -0.78 -36.14 3.53
N ALA A 470 0.56 -36.14 3.52
CA ALA A 470 1.37 -37.06 2.72
C ALA A 470 1.33 -38.53 3.22
N GLY A 471 0.82 -38.78 4.43
CA GLY A 471 0.77 -40.12 5.05
C GLY A 471 2.02 -40.48 5.86
N CYS A 472 2.92 -39.52 6.11
CA CYS A 472 4.13 -39.75 6.89
C CYS A 472 3.77 -39.93 8.37
N LYS A 473 4.14 -41.09 8.93
CA LYS A 473 3.96 -41.42 10.37
C LYS A 473 5.22 -41.13 11.20
N SER A 474 6.36 -40.99 10.54
CA SER A 474 7.68 -40.64 11.08
C SER A 474 8.48 -39.92 10.00
N SER A 475 9.44 -39.10 10.37
CA SER A 475 10.40 -38.49 9.44
C SER A 475 11.80 -39.05 9.69
N SER A 476 12.53 -39.39 8.63
CA SER A 476 13.94 -39.77 8.72
C SER A 476 14.81 -38.87 7.83
N GLY A 477 16.02 -38.56 8.29
CA GLY A 477 16.97 -37.69 7.59
C GLY A 477 16.92 -36.21 8.02
N THR A 478 17.91 -35.44 7.58
CA THR A 478 17.98 -33.99 7.80
C THR A 478 18.03 -33.26 6.48
N GLY A 479 17.19 -32.26 6.32
CA GLY A 479 17.23 -31.35 5.21
C GLY A 479 16.61 -31.86 3.92
N LYS A 480 17.19 -31.54 2.75
CA LYS A 480 16.64 -31.90 1.42
C LYS A 480 16.50 -33.42 1.20
N ASN A 481 16.97 -34.22 2.15
CA ASN A 481 16.95 -35.66 2.18
C ASN A 481 16.00 -36.22 3.26
N MET A 482 15.09 -35.39 3.78
CA MET A 482 14.05 -35.82 4.73
C MET A 482 12.98 -36.62 3.97
N VAL A 483 12.69 -37.85 4.43
CA VAL A 483 11.68 -38.77 3.88
C VAL A 483 10.61 -39.05 4.93
#